data_AF-A0A1B9B428-F1
#
_entry.id   AF-A0A1B9B428-F1
#
_cell.length_a   1.000
_cell.length_b   1.000
_cell.length_c   1.000
_cell.angle_alpha   90.00
_cell.angle_beta   90.00
_cell.angle_gamma   90.00
#
_symmetry.space_group_name_H-M   'P 1'
#
loop_
_entity.id
_entity.type
_entity.pdbx_description
1 polymer ?
#
loop_
_entity_poly.entity_id
_entity_poly.type
_entity_poly.pdbx_seq_one_letter_code
_entity_poly.pdbx_strand_id
1 'polypeptide(L)' 'MYKKVCTECDKPSFSSVDSGTWLCPVCGADISKVTIQASESHDRQKKVDHLSVRYVKQHSQKKLYHELV' A
#
# COMPACT_ATOMS: atom_id res chain seq x y z
N MET A 1 -1.82 2.64 -5.70
CA MET A 1 -1.55 3.99 -6.24
C MET A 1 -0.05 4.11 -6.36
N TYR A 2 0.44 4.25 -7.58
CA TYR A 2 1.86 4.28 -7.89
C TYR A 2 2.37 5.71 -7.90
N LYS A 3 3.62 5.91 -7.47
CA LYS A 3 4.28 7.21 -7.46
C LYS A 3 5.52 7.15 -8.36
N LYS A 4 5.71 8.14 -9.21
CA LYS A 4 6.97 8.44 -9.90
C LYS A 4 7.40 9.86 -9.55
N VAL A 5 8.70 10.15 -9.62
CA VAL A 5 9.22 11.51 -9.44
C VAL A 5 9.75 11.97 -10.80
N CYS A 6 9.31 13.14 -11.25
CA CYS A 6 9.76 13.68 -12.52
C CYS A 6 11.22 14.11 -12.43
N THR A 7 12.05 13.70 -13.39
CA THR A 7 13.47 14.08 -13.45
C THR A 7 13.72 15.51 -13.92
N GLU A 8 12.71 16.16 -14.53
CA GLU A 8 12.84 17.52 -15.06
C GLU A 8 12.42 18.60 -14.05
N CYS A 9 11.44 18.31 -13.21
CA CYS A 9 10.89 19.30 -12.28
C CYS A 9 10.84 18.83 -10.82
N ASP A 10 11.36 17.63 -10.54
CA ASP A 10 11.43 17.00 -9.21
C ASP A 10 10.08 16.84 -8.49
N LYS A 11 8.97 17.01 -9.21
CA LYS A 11 7.62 16.90 -8.64
C LYS A 11 7.13 15.45 -8.69
N PRO A 12 6.38 15.01 -7.66
CA PRO A 12 5.77 13.69 -7.66
C PRO A 12 4.59 13.64 -8.65
N SER A 13 4.47 12.52 -9.34
CA SER A 13 3.33 12.18 -10.17
C SER A 13 2.73 10.86 -9.67
N PHE A 14 1.40 10.80 -9.62
CA PHE A 14 0.66 9.64 -9.13
C PHE A 14 -0.22 9.06 -10.23
N SER A 15 -0.27 7.74 -10.31
CA SER A 15 -1.14 7.02 -11.25
C SER A 15 -1.77 5.81 -10.59
N SER A 16 -2.95 5.42 -11.10
CA SER A 16 -3.61 4.16 -10.74
C SER A 16 -3.00 2.95 -11.43
N VAL A 17 -2.24 3.16 -12.52
CA VAL A 17 -1.57 2.12 -13.31
C VAL A 17 -0.05 2.26 -13.22
N ASP A 18 0.67 1.15 -13.33
CA ASP A 18 2.14 1.09 -13.29
C ASP A 18 2.79 1.13 -14.67
N SER A 19 2.00 0.94 -15.73
CA SER A 19 2.44 0.66 -17.09
C SER A 19 1.85 1.66 -18.09
N GLY A 20 2.48 1.74 -19.27
CA GLY A 20 2.10 2.64 -20.35
C GLY A 20 2.76 4.02 -20.29
N THR A 21 2.29 4.92 -21.17
CA THR A 21 2.81 6.29 -21.27
C THR A 21 2.42 7.08 -20.03
N TRP A 22 3.42 7.67 -19.39
CA TRP A 22 3.25 8.47 -18.19
C TRP A 22 3.90 9.83 -18.38
N LEU A 23 3.08 10.88 -18.48
CA LEU A 23 3.55 12.25 -18.57
C LEU A 23 3.49 12.92 -17.19
N CYS A 24 4.49 13.74 -16.88
CA CYS A 24 4.46 14.58 -15.71
C CYS A 24 3.30 15.58 -15.84
N PRO A 25 2.36 15.63 -14.88
CA PRO A 25 1.22 16.55 -14.95
C PRO A 25 1.62 18.03 -14.75
N VAL A 26 2.88 18.29 -14.37
CA VAL A 26 3.34 19.65 -14.06
C VAL A 26 4.13 20.26 -15.21
N CYS A 27 5.08 19.51 -15.78
CA CYS A 27 5.93 20.00 -16.87
C CYS A 27 5.69 19.30 -18.22
N GLY A 28 4.84 18.28 -18.27
CA GLY A 28 4.55 17.52 -19.50
C GLY A 28 5.66 16.55 -19.93
N ALA A 29 6.77 16.45 -19.20
CA ALA A 29 7.87 15.54 -19.55
C ALA A 29 7.45 14.06 -19.47
N ASP A 30 7.97 13.24 -20.37
CA ASP A 30 7.75 11.80 -20.36
C ASP A 30 8.56 11.13 -19.24
N ILE A 31 7.85 10.54 -18.28
CA ILE A 31 8.38 9.83 -17.12
C ILE A 31 8.02 8.34 -17.16
N SER A 32 7.64 7.81 -18.32
CA SER A 32 7.32 6.39 -18.52
C SER A 32 8.46 5.48 -18.09
N LYS A 33 9.70 5.90 -18.35
CA LYS A 33 10.93 5.15 -18.03
C LYS A 33 11.40 5.30 -16.58
N VAL A 34 10.80 6.20 -15.81
CA VAL A 34 11.16 6.39 -14.40
C VAL A 34 10.61 5.24 -13.57
N THR A 35 11.45 4.69 -12.70
CA THR A 35 11.08 3.62 -11.77
C THR A 35 10.02 4.09 -10.78
N ILE A 36 9.01 3.26 -10.58
CA ILE A 36 7.97 3.52 -9.59
C ILE A 36 8.58 3.44 -8.20
N GLN A 37 8.35 4.48 -7.41
CA GLN A 37 8.60 4.44 -5.98
C GLN A 37 7.50 3.64 -5.31
N ALA A 38 7.85 2.50 -4.71
CA ALA A 38 6.94 1.76 -3.86
C ALA A 38 6.51 2.69 -2.71
N SER A 39 5.24 3.06 -2.67
CA SER A 39 4.67 3.78 -1.53
C SER A 39 4.64 2.83 -0.33
N GLU A 40 5.69 2.89 0.50
CA GLU A 40 5.72 2.44 1.90
C GLU A 40 4.90 1.17 2.19
N SER A 41 5.19 0.08 1.46
CA SER A 41 4.60 -1.23 1.72
C SER A 41 5.15 -1.87 3.00
N HIS A 42 6.23 -1.33 3.58
CA HIS A 42 6.84 -1.86 4.81
C HIS A 42 6.02 -1.62 6.09
N ASP A 43 5.12 -0.63 6.13
CA ASP A 43 4.34 -0.33 7.34
C ASP A 43 3.00 -1.09 7.40
N ARG A 44 2.47 -1.50 6.23
CA ARG A 44 1.20 -2.26 6.16
C ARG A 44 1.29 -3.64 6.79
N GLN A 45 2.46 -4.27 6.82
CA GLN A 45 2.60 -5.61 7.39
C GLN A 45 2.32 -5.62 8.89
N LYS A 46 2.81 -4.61 9.63
CA LYS A 46 2.70 -4.56 11.10
C LYS A 46 1.27 -4.38 11.61
N LYS A 47 0.40 -3.72 10.85
CA LYS A 47 -0.97 -3.41 11.28
C LYS A 47 -1.92 -4.61 11.10
N VAL A 48 -1.65 -5.49 10.15
CA VAL A 48 -2.46 -6.70 9.89
C VAL A 48 -2.24 -7.74 10.99
N ASP A 49 -1.02 -7.88 11.50
CA ASP A 49 -0.69 -8.84 12.56
C ASP A 49 -1.41 -8.57 13.88
N HIS A 50 -1.66 -7.29 14.24
CA HIS A 50 -2.37 -6.99 15.48
C HIS A 50 -3.87 -7.36 15.41
N LEU A 51 -4.49 -7.25 14.23
CA LEU A 51 -5.92 -7.55 14.06
C LEU A 51 -6.21 -9.05 14.10
N SER A 52 -5.34 -9.87 13.50
CA SER A 52 -5.50 -11.34 13.48
C SER A 52 -5.37 -11.95 14.87
N VAL A 53 -4.41 -11.50 15.69
CA VAL A 53 -4.20 -11.99 17.06
C VAL A 53 -5.41 -11.74 17.96
N ARG A 54 -6.05 -10.57 17.86
CA ARG A 54 -7.26 -10.26 18.64
C ARG A 54 -8.45 -11.13 18.23
N TYR A 55 -8.60 -11.38 16.93
CA TYR A 55 -9.68 -12.23 16.41
C TYR A 55 -9.57 -13.67 16.91
N VAL A 56 -8.38 -14.27 16.83
CA VAL A 56 -8.13 -15.64 17.30
C VAL A 56 -8.39 -15.77 18.81
N LYS A 57 -7.93 -14.80 19.61
CA LYS A 57 -8.12 -14.82 21.07
C LYS A 57 -9.59 -14.70 21.49
N GLN A 58 -10.39 -13.89 20.79
CA GLN A 58 -11.81 -13.77 21.09
C GLN A 58 -12.59 -15.04 20.72
N HIS A 59 -12.21 -15.72 19.63
CA HIS A 59 -12.91 -16.93 19.20
C HIS A 59 -12.55 -18.16 20.07
N SER A 60 -11.32 -18.27 20.57
CA SER A 60 -10.93 -19.33 21.51
C SER A 60 -11.63 -19.21 22.85
N GLN A 61 -11.82 -17.98 23.36
CA GLN A 61 -12.48 -17.74 24.64
C GLN A 61 -14.00 -17.99 24.60
N LYS A 62 -14.67 -17.74 23.46
CA LYS A 62 -16.08 -18.09 23.27
C LYS A 62 -16.32 -19.61 23.21
N LYS A 63 -15.40 -20.37 22.60
CA LYS A 63 -15.54 -21.83 22.50
C LYS A 63 -15.47 -22.50 23.88
N LEU A 64 -14.56 -22.04 24.73
CA LEU A 64 -14.39 -22.56 26.10
C LEU A 64 -15.63 -22.32 26.98
N TYR A 65 -16.36 -21.22 26.76
CA TYR A 65 -17.60 -20.93 27.50
C TYR A 65 -18.79 -21.80 27.07
N HIS A 66 -18.82 -22.22 25.80
CA HIS A 66 -19.89 -23.08 25.28
C HIS A 66 -19.67 -24.58 25.59
N GLU A 67 -18.44 -25.01 25.89
CA GLU A 67 -18.14 -26.39 26.32
C GLU A 67 -18.38 -26.62 27.83
N LEU A 68 -18.66 -25.56 28.61
CA LEU A 68 -18.88 -25.61 30.06
C LEU A 68 -20.34 -25.40 30.49
N VAL A 69 -21.29 -25.34 29.54
CA VAL A 69 -22.74 -25.19 29.78
C VAL A 69 -23.47 -26.46 29.33
#